data_AF-A0A371AZX1-F1
#
_entry.id   AF-A0A371AZX1-F1
#
_cell.length_a   1.000
_cell.length_b   1.000
_cell.length_c   1.000
_cell.angle_alpha   90.00
_cell.angle_beta   90.00
_cell.angle_gamma   90.00
#
_symmetry.space_group_name_H-M   'P 1'
#
loop_
_entity.id
_entity.type
_entity.pdbx_description
1 polymer ?
#
loop_
_entity_poly.entity_id
_entity_poly.type
_entity_poly.pdbx_seq_one_letter_code
_entity_poly.pdbx_strand_id
1 'polypeptide(L)'
;MKIDVWKDGKMLYENKGARELVNLLGYSLKSIRMWATGERICSKGYILKPSEIYRPQRRIPQAVLDEWDEIYKNAQVLKQWDSMHKYARR
;
A
#
# COMPACT_ATOMS: atom_id res chain seq x y z
N MET A 1 2.17 2.10 -0.66
CA MET A 1 2.10 3.23 -1.60
C MET A 1 3.47 3.84 -1.74
N LYS A 2 4.07 3.58 -2.88
CA LYS A 2 5.35 4.14 -3.33
C LYS A 2 5.06 5.25 -4.35
N ILE A 3 5.85 6.32 -4.34
CA ILE A 3 5.61 7.53 -5.13
C ILE A 3 6.91 7.92 -5.84
N ASP A 4 6.81 8.15 -7.14
CA ASP A 4 7.83 8.78 -7.94
C ASP A 4 7.57 10.28 -8.05
N VAL A 5 8.64 11.06 -7.92
CA VAL A 5 8.58 12.52 -7.98
C VAL A 5 9.38 13.00 -9.16
N TRP A 6 8.72 13.76 -10.03
CA TRP A 6 9.29 14.34 -11.23
C TRP A 6 9.27 15.86 -11.16
N LYS A 7 10.23 16.50 -11.82
CA LYS A 7 10.26 17.96 -12.01
C LYS A 7 10.94 18.25 -13.35
N ASP A 8 10.37 19.16 -14.14
CA ASP A 8 10.94 19.60 -15.42
C ASP A 8 11.31 18.44 -16.37
N GLY A 9 10.48 17.38 -16.39
CA GLY A 9 10.69 16.19 -17.22
C GLY A 9 11.75 15.20 -16.70
N LYS A 10 12.36 15.45 -15.54
CA LYS A 10 13.33 14.55 -14.90
C LYS A 10 12.78 13.94 -13.61
N MET A 11 13.07 12.67 -13.39
CA MET A 11 12.75 11.99 -12.13
C MET A 11 13.77 12.42 -11.07
N LEU A 12 13.28 12.98 -9.97
CA LEU A 12 14.11 13.42 -8.84
C LEU A 12 14.18 12.34 -7.75
N TYR A 13 13.06 11.68 -7.50
CA TYR A 13 12.97 10.63 -6.48
C TYR A 13 12.14 9.47 -7.00
N GLU A 14 12.62 8.27 -6.77
CA GLU A 14 11.95 7.03 -7.15
C GLU A 14 11.48 6.28 -5.90
N ASN A 15 10.28 5.70 -5.97
CA ASN A 15 9.75 4.76 -4.98
C ASN A 15 9.82 5.25 -3.52
N LYS A 16 9.57 6.53 -3.29
CA LYS A 16 9.54 7.12 -1.94
C LYS A 16 8.19 6.94 -1.27
N GLY A 17 8.21 6.74 0.03
CA GLY A 17 7.02 6.75 0.87
C GLY A 17 6.50 8.16 1.09
N ALA A 18 5.19 8.31 1.30
CA ALA A 18 4.57 9.61 1.51
C ALA A 18 5.17 10.40 2.70
N ARG A 19 5.63 9.71 3.76
CA ARG A 19 6.30 10.34 4.91
C ARG A 19 7.70 10.86 4.58
N GLU A 20 8.46 10.17 3.74
CA GLU A 20 9.78 10.62 3.33
C GLU A 20 9.65 11.91 2.51
N LEU A 21 8.63 11.98 1.64
CA LEU A 21 8.34 13.15 0.84
C LEU A 21 7.87 14.37 1.65
N VAL A 22 7.33 14.20 2.86
CA VAL A 22 6.96 15.31 3.76
C VAL A 22 8.19 16.17 4.05
N ASN A 23 9.27 15.52 4.45
CA ASN A 23 10.51 16.20 4.81
C ASN A 23 11.24 16.72 3.57
N LEU A 24 11.24 15.96 2.47
CA LEU A 24 11.95 16.32 1.24
C LEU A 24 11.30 17.49 0.48
N LEU A 25 9.97 17.52 0.42
CA LEU A 25 9.22 18.52 -0.36
C LEU A 25 8.65 19.65 0.51
N GLY A 26 8.67 19.48 1.84
CA GLY A 26 8.13 20.44 2.80
C GLY A 26 6.61 20.60 2.70
N TYR A 27 5.89 19.49 2.47
CA TYR A 27 4.43 19.48 2.38
C TYR A 27 3.80 18.59 3.44
N SER A 28 2.54 18.87 3.78
CA SER A 28 1.79 18.00 4.68
C SER A 28 1.63 16.59 4.10
N LEU A 29 1.59 15.58 4.97
CA LEU A 29 1.32 14.19 4.59
C LEU A 29 -0.01 14.07 3.84
N LYS A 30 -1.02 14.87 4.20
CA LYS A 30 -2.34 14.91 3.56
C LYS A 30 -2.22 15.38 2.10
N SER A 31 -1.48 16.46 1.85
CA SER A 31 -1.25 17.00 0.50
C SER A 31 -0.55 15.97 -0.38
N ILE A 32 0.51 15.34 0.13
CA ILE A 32 1.27 14.33 -0.61
C ILE A 32 0.39 13.13 -0.95
N ARG A 33 -0.43 12.63 -0.01
CA ARG A 33 -1.37 11.55 -0.29
C ARG A 33 -2.40 11.93 -1.35
N MET A 34 -2.94 13.14 -1.28
CA MET A 34 -3.93 13.64 -2.24
C MET A 34 -3.35 13.77 -3.65
N TRP A 35 -2.09 14.17 -3.78
CA TRP A 35 -1.41 14.25 -5.08
C TRP A 35 -0.86 12.90 -5.55
N ALA A 36 -0.63 11.95 -4.65
CA ALA A 36 -0.24 10.60 -5.04
C ALA A 36 -1.42 9.74 -5.49
N THR A 37 -2.67 10.12 -5.16
CA THR A 37 -3.87 9.38 -5.61
C THR A 37 -4.21 9.57 -7.09
N GLY A 38 -3.53 10.48 -7.80
CA GLY A 38 -3.61 10.64 -9.25
C GLY A 38 -2.52 11.60 -9.72
N GLU A 39 -1.99 11.46 -10.94
CA GLU A 39 -0.89 12.30 -11.40
C GLU A 39 -1.26 13.79 -11.29
N ARG A 40 -0.61 14.50 -10.35
CA ARG A 40 -0.89 15.92 -10.09
C ARG A 40 0.38 16.74 -9.97
N ILE A 41 0.31 17.95 -10.50
CA ILE A 41 1.33 18.99 -10.35
C ILE A 41 1.06 19.74 -9.05
N CYS A 42 2.02 19.73 -8.13
CA CYS A 42 1.96 20.56 -6.93
C CYS A 42 2.39 22.00 -7.24
N SER A 43 2.13 22.92 -6.30
CA SER A 43 2.40 24.36 -6.46
C SER A 43 3.88 24.72 -6.68
N LYS A 44 4.82 23.82 -6.35
CA LYS A 44 6.27 23.99 -6.61
C LYS A 44 6.74 23.34 -7.92
N GLY A 45 5.81 22.87 -8.76
CA GLY A 45 6.11 22.27 -10.05
C GLY A 45 6.54 20.79 -10.01
N TYR A 46 6.48 20.12 -8.86
CA TYR A 46 6.70 18.67 -8.80
C TYR A 46 5.47 17.92 -9.29
N ILE A 47 5.67 16.87 -10.07
CA ILE A 47 4.66 15.88 -10.45
C ILE A 47 4.86 14.66 -9.56
N LEU A 48 3.82 14.28 -8.83
CA LEU A 48 3.83 13.07 -8.01
C LEU A 48 3.06 11.98 -8.75
N LYS A 49 3.73 10.86 -9.02
CA LYS A 49 3.14 9.68 -9.67
C LYS A 49 3.17 8.52 -8.67
N PRO A 50 2.04 7.85 -8.39
CA PRO A 50 2.07 6.60 -7.64
C PRO A 50 2.81 5.54 -8.47
N SER A 51 3.92 5.03 -7.94
CA SER A 51 4.77 4.06 -8.66
C SER A 51 4.17 2.65 -8.67
N GLU A 52 3.36 2.35 -7.67
CA GLU A 52 2.39 1.25 -7.71
C GLU A 52 1.01 1.86 -7.88
N ILE A 53 0.34 1.47 -8.96
CA ILE A 53 -1.09 1.73 -9.14
C ILE A 53 -1.82 1.08 -7.97
N TYR A 54 -2.04 1.85 -6.90
CA TYR A 54 -3.01 1.48 -5.88
C TYR A 54 -4.37 1.66 -6.54
N ARG A 55 -4.80 0.68 -7.32
CA ARG A 55 -6.21 0.49 -7.67
C ARG A 55 -6.83 0.07 -6.34
N PRO A 56 -7.63 0.90 -5.66
CA PRO A 56 -8.61 0.32 -4.78
C PRO A 56 -9.50 -0.50 -5.72
N GLN A 57 -9.34 -1.83 -5.71
CA GLN A 57 -10.29 -2.70 -6.38
C GLN A 57 -11.64 -2.40 -5.73
N ARG A 58 -12.45 -1.55 -6.39
CA ARG A 58 -13.82 -1.22 -5.94
C ARG A 58 -14.68 -2.48 -5.80
N ARG A 59 -14.25 -3.59 -6.42
CA ARG A 59 -14.68 -4.95 -6.14
C ARG A 59 -13.47 -5.86 -6.18
N ILE A 60 -13.16 -6.49 -5.05
CA ILE A 60 -12.33 -7.69 -5.05
C ILE A 60 -13.15 -8.77 -5.77
N PRO A 61 -12.64 -9.44 -6.82
CA PRO A 61 -13.35 -10.54 -7.46
C PRO A 61 -13.73 -11.59 -6.43
N GLN A 62 -14.94 -12.14 -6.51
CA GLN A 62 -15.42 -13.15 -5.55
C GLN A 62 -14.43 -14.31 -5.40
N ALA A 63 -13.80 -14.75 -6.50
CA ALA A 63 -12.77 -15.79 -6.49
C ALA A 63 -11.57 -15.45 -5.57
N VAL A 64 -11.14 -14.19 -5.50
CA VAL A 64 -10.04 -13.76 -4.62
C VAL A 64 -10.51 -13.72 -3.16
N LEU A 65 -11.77 -13.36 -2.91
CA LEU A 65 -12.35 -13.47 -1.57
C LEU A 65 -12.45 -14.93 -1.13
N ASP A 66 -12.86 -15.83 -2.03
CA ASP A 66 -12.98 -17.26 -1.76
C ASP A 66 -11.61 -17.88 -1.45
N GLU A 67 -10.55 -17.53 -2.21
CA GLU A 67 -9.17 -17.94 -1.92
C GLU A 67 -8.71 -17.45 -0.55
N TRP A 68 -9.03 -16.20 -0.19
CA TRP A 68 -8.65 -15.64 1.12
C TRP A 68 -9.43 -16.29 2.25
N ASP A 69 -10.69 -16.64 2.03
CA ASP A 69 -11.55 -17.32 3.00
C ASP A 69 -11.08 -18.77 3.23
N GLU A 70 -10.61 -19.46 2.19
CA GLU A 70 -9.95 -20.76 2.31
C GLU A 70 -8.62 -20.67 3.06
N ILE A 71 -7.76 -19.69 2.74
CA ILE A 71 -6.50 -19.45 3.46
C ILE A 71 -6.79 -19.13 4.93
N TYR A 72 -7.80 -18.31 5.22
CA TYR A 72 -8.16 -17.94 6.58
C TYR A 72 -8.73 -19.13 7.36
N LYS A 73 -9.60 -19.94 6.76
CA LYS A 73 -10.10 -21.20 7.36
C LYS A 73 -8.95 -22.18 7.61
N ASN A 74 -8.05 -22.38 6.66
CA ASN A 74 -6.88 -23.23 6.83
C ASN A 74 -5.96 -22.71 7.94
N ALA A 75 -5.72 -21.40 8.02
CA ALA A 75 -4.93 -20.78 9.08
C ALA A 75 -5.61 -20.89 10.46
N GLN A 76 -6.94 -20.83 10.52
CA GLN A 76 -7.70 -21.02 11.76
C GLN A 76 -7.69 -22.47 12.22
N VAL A 77 -7.82 -23.43 11.30
CA VAL A 77 -7.67 -24.87 11.57
C VAL A 77 -6.26 -25.17 12.10
N LEU A 78 -5.22 -24.59 11.51
CA LEU A 78 -3.84 -24.74 12.02
C LEU A 78 -3.68 -24.20 13.45
N LYS A 79 -4.22 -23.01 13.76
CA LYS A 79 -4.20 -22.47 15.13
C LYS A 79 -4.98 -23.32 16.14
N GLN A 80 -6.08 -23.94 15.72
CA GLN A 80 -6.90 -24.80 16.56
C GLN A 80 -6.22 -26.16 16.79
N TRP A 81 -5.56 -26.71 15.78
CA TRP A 81 -4.76 -27.92 15.86
C TRP A 81 -3.53 -27.73 16.76
N ASP A 82 -2.80 -26.61 16.62
CA ASP A 82 -1.70 -26.23 17.52
C ASP A 82 -2.16 -26.09 18.98
N SER A 83 -3.36 -25.53 19.20
CA SER A 83 -3.94 -25.44 20.55
C SER A 83 -4.29 -26.80 21.12
N MET A 84 -4.83 -27.73 20.32
CA MET A 84 -5.14 -29.10 20.76
C MET A 84 -3.87 -29.91 21.06
N HIS A 85 -2.83 -29.80 20.24
CA HIS A 85 -1.57 -30.52 20.46
C HIS A 85 -0.76 -29.99 21.65
N LYS A 86 -1.01 -28.76 22.09
CA LYS A 86 -0.43 -28.21 23.33
C LYS A 86 -0.96 -28.89 24.60
N TYR A 87 -2.17 -29.44 24.56
CA TYR A 87 -2.78 -30.18 25.69
C TYR A 87 -2.57 -31.70 25.61
N ALA A 88 -2.13 -32.24 24.48
CA ALA A 88 -1.86 -33.68 24.31
C ALA A 88 -0.42 -34.11 24.68
N ARG A 89 0.47 -33.16 25.06
CA ARG A 89 1.84 -33.42 25.56
C ARG A 89 1.99 -33.19 27.08
N ARG A 90 0.91 -33.26 27.86
CA ARG A 90 0.95 -33.30 29.33
C ARG A 90 0.46 -34.64 29.83
#